data_AF-A0A4R6ITB6-F1
#
_entry.id   AF-A0A4R6ITB6-F1
#
_cell.length_a   1.000
_cell.length_b   1.000
_cell.length_c   1.000
_cell.angle_alpha   90.00
_cell.angle_beta   90.00
_cell.angle_gamma   90.00
#
_symmetry.space_group_name_H-M   'P 1'
#
loop_
_entity.id
_entity.type
_entity.pdbx_description
1 polymer ?
#
loop_
_entity_poly.entity_id
_entity_poly.type
_entity_poly.pdbx_seq_one_letter_code
_entity_poly.pdbx_strand_id
1 'polypeptide(L)'
;MHDKRKNNSFWNNNWTVGTGTAIISVLILRIIDSTADTKILNSTWRFIKALFINLSLFFQRTFTIPTWGLILIAFSGLGLLILVLWIGSLFNKNDKDTTTSELPVEFLKYKSDTFDNLLYKWEYIKDYDGKYDIVNFTPYCPKDNCILHYSRCPICNTYFLKIKEKEELRILVRHRIENNLYPRN
;
A
#
# COMPACT_ATOMS: atom_id res chain seq x y z
N MET A 1 11.66 -24.75 -20.15
CA MET A 1 10.38 -25.29 -19.65
C MET A 1 9.80 -24.25 -18.71
N HIS A 2 8.79 -23.49 -19.17
CA HIS A 2 8.24 -22.33 -18.45
C HIS A 2 7.34 -22.79 -17.30
N ASP A 3 7.70 -22.47 -16.06
CA ASP A 3 6.78 -22.59 -14.93
C ASP A 3 6.14 -21.21 -14.64
N LYS A 4 4.87 -21.07 -15.02
CA LYS A 4 4.04 -19.90 -14.72
C LYS A 4 3.45 -20.10 -13.33
N ARG A 5 4.07 -19.51 -12.30
CA ARG A 5 3.39 -19.30 -11.01
C ARG A 5 2.20 -18.38 -11.23
N LYS A 6 1.00 -18.96 -11.23
CA LYS A 6 -0.27 -18.23 -11.15
C LYS A 6 -0.26 -17.38 -9.87
N ASN A 7 -0.15 -16.07 -10.04
CA ASN A 7 -0.38 -15.10 -8.99
C ASN A 7 -1.89 -15.10 -8.67
N ASN A 8 -2.28 -15.62 -7.51
CA ASN A 8 -3.68 -15.77 -7.12
C ASN A 8 -4.26 -14.40 -6.73
N SER A 9 -4.75 -13.65 -7.71
CA SER A 9 -5.37 -12.32 -7.50
C SER A 9 -6.60 -12.33 -6.57
N PHE A 10 -7.11 -13.52 -6.21
CA PHE A 10 -8.24 -13.72 -5.31
C PHE A 10 -7.95 -13.23 -3.88
N TRP A 11 -6.71 -13.35 -3.40
CA TRP A 11 -6.32 -12.97 -2.03
C TRP A 11 -5.97 -11.48 -1.87
N ASN A 12 -5.80 -10.76 -2.98
CA ASN A 12 -5.47 -9.32 -2.95
C ASN A 12 -6.71 -8.41 -2.93
N ASN A 13 -7.92 -8.98 -2.97
CA ASN A 13 -9.16 -8.22 -2.84
C ASN A 13 -9.67 -8.28 -1.39
N ASN A 14 -9.52 -7.17 -0.66
CA ASN A 14 -9.93 -7.05 0.74
C ASN A 14 -11.43 -7.38 0.96
N TRP A 15 -12.30 -7.09 -0.01
CA TRP A 15 -13.73 -7.44 0.08
C TRP A 15 -13.96 -8.95 0.01
N THR A 16 -13.19 -9.65 -0.82
CA THR A 16 -13.26 -11.10 -0.97
C THR A 16 -12.71 -11.82 0.26
N VAL A 17 -11.64 -11.29 0.86
CA VAL A 17 -11.09 -11.81 2.11
C VAL A 17 -12.06 -11.59 3.28
N GLY A 18 -12.69 -10.41 3.38
CA GLY A 18 -13.66 -10.11 4.43
C GLY A 18 -14.93 -10.97 4.33
N THR A 19 -15.50 -11.08 3.13
CA THR A 19 -16.70 -11.92 2.92
C THR A 19 -16.37 -13.41 3.07
N GLY A 20 -15.23 -13.86 2.56
CA GLY A 20 -14.78 -15.25 2.69
C GLY A 20 -14.56 -15.69 4.14
N THR A 21 -13.89 -14.86 4.94
CA THR A 21 -13.63 -15.16 6.36
C THR A 21 -14.92 -15.17 7.19
N ALA A 22 -15.87 -14.28 6.90
CA ALA A 22 -17.19 -14.28 7.56
C ALA A 22 -17.98 -15.57 7.28
N ILE A 23 -18.02 -16.03 6.02
CA ILE A 23 -18.70 -17.27 5.63
C ILE A 23 -18.05 -18.49 6.32
N ILE A 24 -16.73 -18.57 6.30
CA ILE A 24 -15.98 -19.66 6.94
C ILE A 24 -16.24 -19.70 8.46
N SER A 25 -16.28 -18.53 9.11
CA SER A 25 -16.53 -18.42 10.55
C SER A 25 -17.92 -18.97 10.93
N VAL A 26 -18.94 -18.67 10.13
CA VAL A 26 -20.30 -19.18 10.35
C VAL A 26 -20.37 -20.70 10.14
N LEU A 27 -19.65 -21.25 9.15
CA LEU A 27 -19.58 -22.69 8.91
C LEU A 27 -18.90 -23.43 10.07
N ILE A 28 -17.80 -22.89 10.61
CA ILE A 28 -17.11 -23.47 11.77
C ILE A 28 -18.02 -23.48 13.00
N LEU A 29 -18.71 -22.37 13.28
CA LEU A 29 -19.68 -22.30 14.39
C LEU A 29 -20.81 -23.32 14.24
N ARG A 30 -21.27 -23.56 13.02
CA ARG A 30 -22.30 -24.57 12.74
C ARG A 30 -21.82 -26.00 12.97
N ILE A 31 -20.55 -26.29 12.66
CA ILE A 31 -19.95 -27.60 12.94
C ILE A 31 -19.79 -27.79 14.45
N ILE A 32 -19.31 -26.77 15.17
CA ILE A 32 -19.18 -26.80 16.63
C ILE A 32 -20.54 -27.08 17.29
N ASP A 33 -21.58 -26.33 16.91
CA ASP A 33 -22.94 -26.56 17.43
C ASP A 33 -23.48 -27.96 17.12
N SER A 34 -23.14 -28.53 15.96
CA SER A 34 -23.53 -29.90 15.60
C SER A 34 -22.78 -30.97 16.39
N THR A 35 -21.54 -30.71 16.82
CA THR A 35 -20.70 -31.69 17.54
C THR A 35 -20.81 -31.59 19.05
N ALA A 36 -21.05 -30.39 19.58
CA ALA A 36 -21.10 -30.11 21.02
C ALA A 36 -22.53 -30.00 21.58
N ASP A 37 -23.54 -30.20 20.74
CA ASP A 37 -24.97 -29.99 21.03
C ASP A 37 -25.27 -28.61 21.67
N THR A 38 -24.42 -27.64 21.35
CA THR A 38 -24.55 -26.26 21.77
C THR A 38 -25.51 -25.53 20.82
N LYS A 39 -26.32 -24.61 21.37
CA LYS A 39 -27.31 -23.83 20.59
C LYS A 39 -26.82 -22.40 20.34
N ILE A 40 -25.52 -22.20 20.13
CA ILE A 40 -24.91 -20.86 20.11
C ILE A 40 -25.40 -20.09 18.89
N LEU A 41 -25.36 -20.68 17.71
CA LEU A 41 -25.78 -20.05 16.45
C LEU A 41 -27.28 -19.71 16.46
N ASN A 42 -28.12 -20.58 17.04
CA ASN A 42 -29.56 -20.31 17.19
C ASN A 42 -29.82 -19.19 18.21
N SER A 43 -29.05 -19.14 19.31
CA SER A 43 -29.12 -18.08 20.32
C SER A 43 -28.71 -16.72 19.73
N THR A 44 -27.57 -16.67 19.04
CA THR A 44 -27.08 -15.46 18.36
C THR A 44 -28.06 -14.98 17.30
N TRP A 45 -28.65 -15.90 16.51
CA TRP A 45 -29.65 -15.56 15.50
C TRP A 45 -30.94 -15.00 16.11
N ARG A 46 -31.41 -15.56 17.23
CA ARG A 46 -32.55 -15.01 17.99
C ARG A 46 -32.27 -13.61 18.51
N PHE A 47 -31.06 -13.37 19.00
CA PHE A 47 -30.64 -12.06 19.48
C PHE A 47 -30.62 -11.02 18.35
N ILE A 48 -30.05 -11.38 17.18
CA ILE A 48 -30.06 -10.51 15.99
C ILE A 48 -31.50 -10.20 15.56
N LYS A 49 -32.37 -11.22 15.47
CA LYS A 49 -33.78 -11.00 15.15
C LYS A 49 -34.48 -10.08 16.15
N ALA A 50 -34.24 -10.26 17.45
CA ALA A 50 -34.81 -9.41 18.48
C ALA A 50 -34.35 -7.95 18.34
N LEU A 51 -33.07 -7.72 18.01
CA LEU A 51 -32.57 -6.38 17.71
C LEU A 51 -33.27 -5.76 16.49
N PHE A 52 -33.41 -6.50 15.39
CA PHE A 52 -34.09 -6.00 14.19
C PHE A 52 -35.58 -5.73 14.42
N ILE A 53 -36.27 -6.58 15.17
CA ILE A 53 -37.68 -6.38 15.52
C ILE A 53 -37.83 -5.16 16.43
N ASN A 54 -37.01 -5.02 17.47
CA ASN A 54 -37.04 -3.87 18.36
C ASN A 54 -36.70 -2.57 17.62
N LEU A 55 -35.75 -2.63 16.68
CA LEU A 55 -35.40 -1.51 15.82
C LEU A 55 -36.55 -1.15 14.86
N SER A 56 -37.22 -2.14 14.27
CA SER A 56 -38.40 -1.93 13.43
C SER A 56 -39.56 -1.30 14.22
N LEU A 57 -39.81 -1.76 15.44
CA LEU A 57 -40.81 -1.19 16.34
C LEU A 57 -40.46 0.25 16.75
N PHE A 58 -39.17 0.56 16.88
CA PHE A 58 -38.71 1.92 17.10
C PHE A 58 -39.03 2.83 15.90
N PHE A 59 -38.81 2.37 14.66
CA PHE A 59 -39.12 3.16 13.46
C PHE A 59 -40.62 3.26 13.14
N GLN A 60 -41.43 2.28 13.56
CA GLN A 60 -42.89 2.31 13.39
C GLN A 60 -43.60 3.19 14.42
N ARG A 61 -42.93 3.55 15.51
CA ARG A 61 -43.47 4.49 16.49
C ARG A 61 -43.53 5.87 15.83
N THR A 62 -44.73 6.39 15.64
CA THR A 62 -44.94 7.77 15.17
C THR A 62 -44.45 8.71 16.26
N PHE A 63 -43.18 9.10 16.17
CA PHE A 63 -42.66 10.17 17.00
C PHE A 63 -43.27 11.48 16.49
N THR A 64 -44.19 12.05 17.25
CA THR A 64 -44.46 13.50 17.18
C THR A 64 -43.22 14.20 17.68
N ILE A 65 -42.21 14.32 16.81
CA ILE A 65 -40.96 14.99 17.13
C ILE A 65 -41.27 16.48 17.22
N PRO A 66 -41.15 17.09 18.41
CA PRO A 66 -41.32 18.54 18.51
C PRO A 66 -40.21 19.20 17.69
N THR A 67 -40.48 20.37 17.11
CA THR A 67 -39.58 21.03 16.13
C THR A 67 -38.13 21.21 16.62
N TRP A 68 -37.91 21.33 17.92
CA TRP A 68 -36.57 21.37 18.53
C TRP A 68 -35.81 20.03 18.44
N GLY A 69 -36.50 18.90 18.36
CA GLY A 69 -35.90 17.58 18.14
C GLY A 69 -35.29 17.42 16.74
N LEU A 70 -35.87 18.05 15.71
CA LEU A 70 -35.29 18.07 14.36
C LEU A 70 -33.96 18.83 14.33
N ILE A 71 -33.87 19.92 15.09
CA ILE A 71 -32.65 20.72 15.23
C ILE A 71 -31.55 19.86 15.89
N LEU A 72 -31.88 19.14 16.97
CA LEU A 72 -30.93 18.24 17.64
C LEU A 72 -30.44 17.11 16.73
N ILE A 73 -31.33 16.52 15.92
CA ILE A 73 -30.94 15.48 14.96
C ILE A 73 -29.97 16.06 13.92
N ALA A 74 -30.24 17.26 13.39
CA ALA A 74 -29.36 17.92 12.43
C ALA A 74 -27.96 18.20 13.01
N PHE A 75 -27.88 18.73 14.24
CA PHE A 75 -26.59 18.95 14.92
C PHE A 75 -25.87 17.63 15.23
N SER A 76 -26.61 16.60 15.67
CA SER A 76 -26.04 15.28 15.95
C SER A 76 -25.46 14.63 14.69
N GLY A 77 -26.15 14.75 13.55
CA GLY A 77 -25.68 14.24 12.26
C GLY A 77 -24.41 14.93 11.78
N LEU A 78 -24.34 16.26 11.93
CA LEU A 78 -23.13 17.03 11.60
C LEU A 78 -21.96 16.64 12.52
N GLY A 79 -22.23 16.49 13.82
CA GLY A 79 -21.24 16.03 14.80
C GLY A 79 -20.70 14.64 14.46
N LEU A 80 -21.59 13.69 14.13
CA LEU A 80 -21.22 12.34 13.70
C LEU A 80 -20.36 12.36 12.43
N LEU A 81 -20.71 13.20 11.46
CA LEU A 81 -19.97 13.34 10.21
C LEU A 81 -18.55 13.87 10.46
N ILE A 82 -18.40 14.90 11.30
CA ILE A 82 -17.10 15.41 11.72
C ILE A 82 -16.30 14.34 12.47
N LEU A 83 -16.95 13.56 13.34
CA LEU A 83 -16.33 12.50 14.13
C LEU A 83 -15.82 11.38 13.21
N VAL A 84 -16.60 10.96 12.22
CA VAL A 84 -16.18 9.97 11.21
C VAL A 84 -15.01 10.49 10.37
N LEU A 85 -15.03 11.76 9.93
CA LEU A 85 -13.91 12.35 9.22
C LEU A 85 -12.66 12.49 10.09
N TRP A 86 -12.83 12.80 11.38
CA TRP A 86 -11.74 12.91 12.35
C TRP A 86 -11.10 11.55 12.64
N ILE A 87 -11.92 10.52 12.86
CA ILE A 87 -11.46 9.13 12.96
C ILE A 87 -10.77 8.71 11.66
N GLY A 88 -11.39 8.96 10.50
CA GLY A 88 -10.79 8.66 9.20
C GLY A 88 -9.44 9.35 9.01
N SER A 89 -9.30 10.60 9.45
CA SER A 89 -8.03 11.33 9.46
C SER A 89 -7.00 10.73 10.42
N LEU A 90 -7.43 10.26 11.60
CA LEU A 90 -6.58 9.57 12.56
C LEU A 90 -6.06 8.23 12.00
N PHE A 91 -6.92 7.45 11.37
CA PHE A 91 -6.54 6.20 10.70
C PHE A 91 -5.67 6.45 9.46
N ASN A 92 -5.95 7.50 8.69
CA ASN A 92 -5.13 7.87 7.53
C ASN A 92 -3.75 8.44 7.93
N LYS A 93 -3.61 8.98 9.15
CA LYS A 93 -2.28 9.27 9.73
C LYS A 93 -1.52 7.99 10.07
N ASN A 94 -2.22 6.97 10.59
CA ASN A 94 -1.61 5.69 10.94
C ASN A 94 -1.29 4.81 9.71
N ASP A 95 -2.02 4.97 8.60
CA ASP A 95 -1.71 4.28 7.32
C ASP A 95 -0.53 4.91 6.57
N LYS A 96 -0.19 6.19 6.85
CA LYS A 96 1.09 6.76 6.39
C LYS A 96 2.30 6.20 7.15
N ASP A 97 2.08 5.63 8.35
CA ASP A 97 3.11 5.00 9.16
C ASP A 97 3.10 3.46 9.07
N THR A 98 2.18 2.88 8.29
CA THR A 98 2.12 1.41 8.05
C THR A 98 2.40 1.08 6.58
N THR A 99 3.46 1.67 6.03
CA THR A 99 4.14 1.06 4.88
C THR A 99 5.37 0.34 5.41
N THR A 100 5.36 -0.98 5.28
CA THR A 100 6.51 -1.85 5.44
C THR A 100 7.79 -1.23 4.88
N SER A 101 8.65 -0.71 5.75
CA SER A 101 10.11 -0.91 5.76
C SER A 101 10.80 0.23 6.50
N GLU A 102 10.96 0.08 7.82
CA GLU A 102 12.23 0.45 8.45
C GLU A 102 13.32 -0.52 7.94
N LEU A 103 13.59 -0.51 6.64
CA LEU A 103 14.92 -0.83 6.14
C LEU A 103 15.64 0.52 6.15
N PRO A 104 16.70 0.67 6.96
CA PRO A 104 17.41 1.94 7.03
C PRO A 104 18.03 2.22 5.67
N VAL A 105 17.45 3.12 4.85
CA VAL A 105 18.13 4.07 3.93
C VAL A 105 19.34 3.50 3.14
N GLU A 106 19.44 2.19 2.92
CA GLU A 106 20.66 1.56 2.39
C GLU A 106 20.65 1.69 0.87
N PHE A 107 19.48 1.57 0.25
CA PHE A 107 19.29 1.89 -1.16
C PHE A 107 19.56 3.37 -1.47
N LEU A 108 19.41 4.29 -0.50
CA LEU A 108 19.72 5.70 -0.70
C LEU A 108 21.23 5.96 -0.79
N LYS A 109 22.08 5.04 -0.29
CA LYS A 109 23.53 5.07 -0.53
C LYS A 109 23.90 4.57 -1.93
N TYR A 110 23.05 3.73 -2.51
CA TYR A 110 23.22 3.22 -3.87
C TYR A 110 22.94 4.32 -4.90
N LYS A 111 23.96 5.13 -5.18
CA LYS A 111 23.89 6.29 -6.11
C LYS A 111 24.78 6.15 -7.33
N SER A 112 25.48 5.03 -7.46
CA SER A 112 26.41 4.79 -8.56
C SER A 112 26.57 3.30 -8.85
N ASP A 113 26.65 2.96 -10.13
CA ASP A 113 26.89 1.59 -10.57
C ASP A 113 27.42 1.54 -12.00
N THR A 114 28.02 0.43 -12.39
CA THR A 114 28.52 0.19 -13.73
C THR A 114 27.53 -0.65 -14.53
N PHE A 115 27.10 -0.10 -15.67
CA PHE A 115 26.27 -0.77 -16.66
C PHE A 115 26.97 -0.74 -18.02
N ASP A 116 27.10 -1.88 -18.69
CA ASP A 116 27.76 -2.01 -20.00
C ASP A 116 29.15 -1.33 -20.06
N ASN A 117 29.98 -1.54 -19.03
CA ASN A 117 31.32 -0.94 -18.85
C ASN A 117 31.35 0.59 -18.75
N LEU A 118 30.22 1.23 -18.42
CA LEU A 118 30.15 2.66 -18.14
C LEU A 118 29.64 2.90 -16.72
N LEU A 119 30.31 3.79 -15.99
CA LEU A 119 29.89 4.17 -14.65
C LEU A 119 28.76 5.20 -14.77
N TYR A 120 27.64 4.97 -14.10
CA TYR A 120 26.57 5.96 -14.00
C TYR A 120 26.42 6.40 -12.56
N LYS A 121 26.17 7.68 -12.35
CA LYS A 121 25.79 8.23 -11.06
C LYS A 121 24.43 8.91 -11.16
N TRP A 122 23.66 8.85 -10.10
CA TRP A 122 22.32 9.44 -10.03
C TRP A 122 22.04 9.98 -8.63
N GLU A 123 20.96 10.72 -8.53
CA GLU A 123 20.49 11.30 -7.27
C GLU A 123 19.06 10.84 -6.98
N TYR A 124 18.71 10.86 -5.71
CA TYR A 124 17.35 10.59 -5.26
C TYR A 124 16.69 11.90 -4.85
N ILE A 125 15.50 12.17 -5.36
CA ILE A 125 14.64 13.26 -4.89
C ILE A 125 13.45 12.65 -4.19
N LYS A 126 13.09 13.22 -3.03
CA LYS A 126 11.90 12.82 -2.28
C LYS A 126 10.72 13.66 -2.73
N ASP A 127 9.68 12.99 -3.22
CA ASP A 127 8.42 13.63 -3.60
C ASP A 127 7.55 13.95 -2.37
N TYR A 128 6.55 14.80 -2.57
CA TYR A 128 5.56 15.18 -1.55
C TYR A 128 4.80 13.97 -0.96
N ASP A 129 4.68 12.89 -1.72
CA ASP A 129 4.07 11.63 -1.30
C ASP A 129 5.00 10.74 -0.47
N GLY A 130 6.21 11.20 -0.15
CA GLY A 130 7.22 10.46 0.60
C GLY A 130 7.96 9.39 -0.19
N LYS A 131 7.66 9.24 -1.49
CA LYS A 131 8.35 8.34 -2.42
C LYS A 131 9.66 8.96 -2.91
N TYR A 132 10.63 8.11 -3.24
CA TYR A 132 11.90 8.54 -3.84
C TYR A 132 11.88 8.28 -5.34
N ASP A 133 12.16 9.31 -6.13
CA ASP A 133 12.41 9.17 -7.56
C ASP A 133 13.91 9.29 -7.86
N ILE A 134 14.34 8.60 -8.91
CA ILE A 134 15.74 8.59 -9.38
C ILE A 134 15.87 9.62 -10.50
N VAL A 135 16.76 10.58 -10.30
CA VAL A 135 17.00 11.70 -11.22
C VAL A 135 18.49 11.85 -11.55
N ASN A 136 18.77 12.72 -12.53
CA ASN A 136 20.13 13.17 -12.88
C ASN A 136 21.13 12.05 -13.19
N PHE A 137 20.72 11.06 -14.01
CA PHE A 137 21.63 10.06 -14.54
C PHE A 137 22.74 10.71 -15.35
N THR A 138 23.96 10.65 -14.82
CA THR A 138 25.15 11.23 -15.43
C THR A 138 26.15 10.12 -15.73
N PRO A 139 26.59 9.99 -17.00
CA PRO A 139 27.59 9.00 -17.38
C PRO A 139 29.00 9.48 -17.01
N TYR A 140 29.78 8.58 -16.42
CA TYR A 140 31.16 8.78 -16.00
C TYR A 140 32.09 7.74 -16.64
N CYS A 141 33.34 8.14 -16.89
CA CYS A 141 34.39 7.21 -17.29
C CYS A 141 34.75 6.29 -16.11
N PRO A 142 34.78 4.95 -16.28
CA PRO A 142 35.14 4.02 -15.22
C PRO A 142 36.63 4.07 -14.82
N LYS A 143 37.50 4.62 -15.67
CA LYS A 143 38.94 4.73 -15.39
C LYS A 143 39.28 5.98 -14.57
N ASP A 144 38.77 7.12 -15.01
CA ASP A 144 39.17 8.43 -14.46
C ASP A 144 38.10 9.10 -13.60
N ASN A 145 36.90 8.50 -13.49
CA ASN A 145 35.73 9.12 -12.86
C ASN A 145 35.41 10.54 -13.40
N CYS A 146 35.78 10.80 -14.65
CA CYS A 146 35.48 12.04 -15.39
C CYS A 146 34.02 12.00 -15.91
N ILE A 147 33.34 13.13 -15.99
CA ILE A 147 32.04 13.21 -16.70
C ILE A 147 32.30 13.07 -18.20
N LEU A 148 31.46 12.28 -18.87
CA LEU A 148 31.54 12.10 -20.32
C LEU A 148 30.94 13.30 -21.06
N HIS A 149 31.63 13.77 -22.09
CA HIS A 149 31.17 14.85 -22.97
C HIS A 149 31.14 14.32 -24.40
N TYR A 150 29.97 14.35 -25.05
CA TYR A 150 29.75 13.73 -26.37
C TYR A 150 30.30 12.30 -26.49
N SER A 151 30.01 11.46 -25.48
CA SER A 151 30.45 10.05 -25.43
C SER A 151 31.95 9.82 -25.34
N ARG A 152 32.73 10.85 -24.96
CA ARG A 152 34.18 10.79 -24.85
C ARG A 152 34.66 11.29 -23.50
N CYS A 153 35.61 10.59 -22.87
CA CYS A 153 36.24 11.13 -21.66
C CYS A 153 37.27 12.19 -22.07
N PRO A 154 37.24 13.41 -21.49
CA PRO A 154 38.24 14.44 -21.79
C PRO A 154 39.65 14.09 -21.29
N ILE A 155 39.79 13.14 -20.35
CA ILE A 155 41.08 12.77 -19.73
C ILE A 155 41.75 11.62 -20.49
N CYS A 156 41.23 10.39 -20.41
CA CYS A 156 41.81 9.25 -21.11
C CYS A 156 41.44 9.15 -22.61
N ASN A 157 40.65 10.10 -23.13
CA ASN A 157 40.24 10.17 -24.53
C ASN A 157 39.45 8.94 -25.05
N THR A 158 39.02 8.05 -24.15
CA THR A 158 38.28 6.82 -24.48
C THR A 158 36.87 7.16 -24.95
N TYR A 159 36.42 6.49 -26.00
CA TYR A 159 35.10 6.68 -26.61
C TYR A 159 34.15 5.55 -26.22
N PHE A 160 32.91 5.90 -25.88
CA PHE A 160 31.88 4.98 -25.44
C PHE A 160 30.69 5.02 -26.40
N LEU A 161 30.58 4.00 -27.26
CA LEU A 161 29.56 3.92 -28.31
C LEU A 161 28.13 3.75 -27.78
N LYS A 162 27.98 3.12 -26.61
CA LYS A 162 26.67 2.67 -26.10
C LYS A 162 26.35 3.31 -24.76
N ILE A 163 25.83 4.53 -24.81
CA ILE A 163 25.26 5.19 -23.64
C ILE A 163 23.79 4.80 -23.55
N LYS A 164 23.38 4.28 -22.40
CA LYS A 164 21.99 3.89 -22.15
C LYS A 164 21.13 5.14 -21.98
N GLU A 165 19.89 5.04 -22.45
CA GLU A 165 18.92 6.09 -22.21
C GLU A 165 18.51 6.14 -20.73
N LYS A 166 18.06 7.32 -20.30
CA LYS A 166 17.67 7.59 -18.91
C LYS A 166 16.61 6.60 -18.40
N GLU A 167 15.65 6.23 -19.25
CA GLU A 167 14.55 5.33 -18.86
C GLU A 167 15.02 3.89 -18.71
N GLU A 168 15.93 3.44 -19.59
CA GLU A 168 16.55 2.12 -19.48
C GLU A 168 17.35 2.00 -18.17
N LEU A 169 18.13 3.04 -17.82
CA LEU A 169 18.87 3.09 -16.56
C LEU A 169 17.94 3.06 -15.34
N ARG A 170 16.84 3.79 -15.37
CA ARG A 170 15.84 3.80 -14.29
C ARG A 170 15.27 2.41 -14.05
N ILE A 171 14.94 1.68 -15.12
CA ILE A 171 14.45 0.30 -15.04
C ILE A 171 15.52 -0.61 -14.44
N LEU A 172 16.77 -0.51 -14.89
CA LEU A 172 17.88 -1.34 -14.41
C LEU A 172 18.19 -1.10 -12.92
N VAL A 173 18.23 0.16 -12.49
CA VAL A 173 18.47 0.53 -11.09
C VAL A 173 17.33 0.03 -10.21
N ARG A 174 16.06 0.26 -10.61
CA ARG A 174 14.89 -0.24 -9.87
C ARG A 174 14.92 -1.77 -9.76
N HIS A 175 15.22 -2.47 -10.85
CA HIS A 175 15.35 -3.93 -10.83
C HIS A 175 16.44 -4.40 -9.86
N ARG A 176 17.62 -3.75 -9.80
CA ARG A 176 18.67 -4.11 -8.84
C ARG A 176 18.24 -3.85 -7.39
N ILE A 177 17.54 -2.76 -7.13
CA ILE A 177 17.00 -2.44 -5.79
C ILE A 177 15.97 -3.50 -5.36
N GLU A 178 14.99 -3.79 -6.21
CA GLU A 178 13.91 -4.77 -5.92
C GLU A 178 14.45 -6.18 -5.67
N ASN A 179 15.55 -6.56 -6.35
CA ASN A 179 16.17 -7.87 -6.20
C ASN A 179 17.35 -7.89 -5.19
N ASN A 180 17.62 -6.79 -4.47
CA ASN A 180 18.77 -6.67 -3.55
C ASN A 180 20.14 -6.97 -4.19
N LEU A 181 20.33 -6.60 -5.46
CA LEU A 181 21.55 -6.84 -6.26
C LEU A 181 22.50 -5.62 -6.31
N TYR A 182 22.24 -4.59 -5.50
CA TYR A 182 23.09 -3.40 -5.45
C TYR A 182 24.26 -3.58 -4.48
N PRO A 183 25.43 -2.99 -4.74
CA PRO A 183 26.56 -3.02 -3.82
C PRO A 183 26.19 -2.31 -2.51
N ARG A 184 26.33 -3.03 -1.39
CA ARG A 184 26.18 -2.49 -0.03
C ARG A 184 27.54 -1.99 0.45
N ASN A 185 27.89 -0.76 0.09
CA ASN A 185 29.08 -0.08 0.61
C ASN A 185 28.72 0.86 1.77
#